data_AF-A0A6L2NKQ3-F1
#
_entry.id   AF-A0A6L2NKQ3-F1
#
_cell.length_a   1.000
_cell.length_b   1.000
_cell.length_c   1.000
_cell.angle_alpha   90.00
_cell.angle_beta   90.00
_cell.angle_gamma   90.00
#
_symmetry.space_group_name_H-M   'P 1'
#
loop_
_entity.id
_entity.type
_entity.pdbx_description
1 polymer ?
#
loop_
_entity_poly.entity_id
_entity_poly.type
_entity_poly.pdbx_seq_one_letter_code
_entity_poly.pdbx_strand_id
1 'polypeptide(L)'
;MVVWNPSIRKSVDIVIPDDDPPKPTTLFAFAVCPVSSDPTVVKVSYGKINNVPSQSIRLDLSIHLSTGRVYYSSTHVAIDMFIYWVAYDNSLPVDDHRFPTIHMLLSFDMISNQFEEVVFPDSLANLLPVTVSKLRESLVVLEFNREIDENAYGLWMMKHGNDGIRSFTKLYIINTHESIIVYVLGKRNSGQLIIETQNDVNDLSSQLDVYEPSSQNISNFGICGRDESFFMAPYMETLLLLDHSDCCIYSSN
;
A
#
# COMPACT_ATOMS: atom_id res chain seq x y z
N MET A 1 8.86 8.51 -14.18
CA MET A 1 7.78 8.78 -13.21
C MET A 1 7.69 10.29 -13.02
N VAL A 2 6.50 10.86 -12.88
CA VAL A 2 6.35 12.31 -12.68
C VAL A 2 6.05 12.59 -11.21
N VAL A 3 6.80 13.50 -10.59
CA VAL A 3 6.43 14.10 -9.30
C VAL A 3 5.83 15.47 -9.58
N TRP A 4 4.61 15.69 -9.12
CA TRP A 4 3.87 16.93 -9.37
C TRP A 4 3.47 17.59 -8.05
N ASN A 5 3.79 18.88 -7.92
CA ASN A 5 3.27 19.74 -6.86
C ASN A 5 2.15 20.62 -7.43
N PRO A 6 0.87 20.28 -7.19
CA PRO A 6 -0.26 21.01 -7.74
C PRO A 6 -0.39 22.43 -7.18
N SER A 7 0.06 22.69 -5.94
CA SER A 7 -0.07 24.01 -5.29
C SER A 7 0.76 25.08 -5.99
N ILE A 8 1.96 24.74 -6.46
CA ILE A 8 2.84 25.65 -7.22
C ILE A 8 2.84 25.36 -8.73
N ARG A 9 2.03 24.39 -9.17
CA ARG A 9 1.89 23.93 -10.56
C ARG A 9 3.23 23.56 -11.21
N LYS A 10 4.13 22.92 -10.46
CA LYS A 10 5.42 22.44 -10.96
C LYS A 10 5.47 20.93 -10.99
N SER A 11 6.07 20.39 -12.04
CA SER A 11 6.32 18.97 -12.24
C SER A 11 7.80 18.70 -12.49
N VAL A 12 8.26 17.53 -12.06
CA VAL A 12 9.60 17.02 -12.37
C VAL A 12 9.46 15.58 -12.84
N ASP A 13 10.09 15.28 -13.97
CA ASP A 13 10.22 13.93 -14.50
C ASP A 13 11.43 13.27 -13.86
N ILE A 14 11.19 12.18 -13.13
CA ILE A 14 12.24 11.33 -12.59
C ILE A 14 12.52 10.22 -13.61
N VAL A 15 13.76 10.22 -14.12
CA VAL A 15 14.28 9.14 -14.95
C VAL A 15 14.52 7.95 -14.04
N ILE A 16 13.80 6.86 -14.29
CA ILE A 16 14.01 5.62 -13.58
C ILE A 16 14.91 4.76 -14.47
N PRO A 17 16.04 4.23 -13.95
CA PRO A 17 16.87 3.30 -14.69
C PRO A 17 16.03 2.10 -15.13
N ASP A 18 15.99 1.85 -16.43
CA ASP A 18 15.41 0.62 -16.96
C ASP A 18 16.29 -0.56 -16.51
N ASP A 19 15.64 -1.63 -16.04
CA ASP A 19 16.33 -2.89 -15.82
C ASP A 19 16.69 -3.49 -17.19
N ASP A 20 17.93 -3.95 -17.38
CA ASP A 20 18.33 -4.74 -18.56
C ASP A 20 18.75 -6.16 -18.13
N PRO A 21 17.96 -7.22 -18.45
CA PRO A 21 16.71 -7.20 -19.21
C PRO A 21 15.54 -6.59 -18.42
N PRO A 22 14.50 -6.07 -19.10
CA PRO A 22 13.34 -5.46 -18.44
C PRO A 22 12.69 -6.47 -17.51
N LYS A 23 12.61 -6.12 -16.23
CA LYS A 23 11.88 -6.92 -15.24
C LYS A 23 10.39 -6.84 -15.55
N PRO A 24 9.65 -7.95 -15.45
CA PRO A 24 8.27 -8.03 -15.91
C PRO A 24 7.32 -7.11 -15.12
N THR A 25 7.67 -6.73 -13.90
CA THR A 25 6.86 -5.77 -13.13
C THR A 25 7.70 -4.96 -12.14
N THR A 26 7.44 -3.65 -12.10
CA THR A 26 8.06 -2.70 -11.19
C THR A 26 6.98 -1.85 -10.54
N LEU A 27 7.08 -1.67 -9.23
CA LEU A 27 6.25 -0.78 -8.44
C LEU A 27 7.09 0.36 -7.88
N PHE A 28 6.43 1.49 -7.65
CA PHE A 28 7.03 2.67 -7.09
C PHE A 28 6.27 3.09 -5.84
N ALA A 29 7.03 3.51 -4.84
CA ALA A 29 6.50 4.21 -3.70
C ALA A 29 7.15 5.59 -3.57
N PHE A 30 6.38 6.56 -3.10
CA PHE A 30 6.87 7.90 -2.83
C PHE A 30 6.53 8.31 -1.41
N ALA A 31 7.50 8.90 -0.72
CA ALA A 31 7.31 9.49 0.61
C ALA A 31 8.30 10.64 0.81
N VAL A 32 8.08 11.43 1.86
CA VAL A 32 9.01 12.48 2.29
C VAL A 32 9.45 12.14 3.70
N CYS A 33 10.76 12.09 3.92
CA CYS A 33 11.30 11.80 5.23
C CYS A 33 10.98 12.94 6.20
N PRO A 34 10.31 12.70 7.35
CA PRO A 34 9.94 13.77 8.27
C PRO A 34 11.14 14.39 8.99
N VAL A 35 12.29 13.70 9.02
CA VAL A 35 13.51 14.17 9.69
C VAL A 35 14.35 15.05 8.77
N SER A 36 14.65 14.59 7.55
CA SER A 36 15.49 15.33 6.60
C SER A 36 14.70 16.24 5.66
N SER A 37 13.37 16.06 5.57
CA SER A 37 12.51 16.66 4.54
C SER A 37 12.85 16.24 3.11
N ASP A 38 13.70 15.22 2.95
CA ASP A 38 14.08 14.74 1.62
C ASP A 38 12.99 13.82 1.05
N PRO A 39 12.61 14.01 -0.22
CA PRO A 39 11.77 13.06 -0.93
C PRO A 39 12.51 11.74 -1.13
N THR A 40 11.80 10.64 -0.95
CA THR A 40 12.29 9.29 -1.19
C THR A 40 11.37 8.60 -2.19
N VAL A 41 11.96 8.06 -3.25
CA VAL A 41 11.31 7.18 -4.21
C VAL A 41 11.89 5.80 -4.00
N VAL A 42 11.03 4.81 -3.79
CA VAL A 42 11.47 3.42 -3.72
C VAL A 42 10.93 2.65 -4.91
N LYS A 43 11.85 2.02 -5.65
CA LYS A 43 11.56 1.13 -6.77
C LYS A 43 11.64 -0.30 -6.27
N VAL A 44 10.54 -1.03 -6.36
CA VAL A 44 10.48 -2.47 -6.07
C VAL A 44 10.29 -3.21 -7.37
N SER A 45 11.24 -4.05 -7.75
CA SER A 45 11.12 -4.90 -8.93
C SER A 45 11.00 -6.37 -8.54
N TYR A 46 10.05 -7.08 -9.13
CA TYR A 46 9.86 -8.51 -8.91
C TYR A 46 9.69 -9.28 -10.22
N GLY A 47 10.09 -10.57 -10.22
CA GLY A 47 10.05 -11.42 -11.40
C GLY A 47 10.87 -12.69 -11.21
N LYS A 48 10.63 -13.69 -12.06
CA LYS A 48 11.39 -14.95 -12.08
C LYS A 48 12.76 -14.69 -12.69
N ILE A 49 13.78 -14.43 -11.87
CA ILE A 49 15.15 -14.16 -12.34
C ILE A 49 16.05 -15.34 -11.95
N ASN A 50 16.57 -16.05 -12.95
CA ASN A 50 17.73 -16.90 -12.80
C ASN A 50 18.97 -15.98 -12.77
N ASN A 51 19.60 -15.85 -11.61
CA ASN A 51 20.96 -15.31 -11.38
C ASN A 51 21.43 -14.16 -12.29
N VAL A 52 21.26 -12.89 -11.88
CA VAL A 52 22.07 -11.76 -12.36
C VAL A 52 22.36 -10.79 -11.19
N PRO A 53 23.55 -10.17 -11.09
CA PRO A 53 23.97 -9.37 -9.94
C PRO A 53 23.39 -7.95 -9.95
N SER A 54 23.19 -7.41 -8.75
CA SER A 54 22.73 -6.06 -8.46
C SER A 54 23.67 -4.97 -9.01
N GLN A 55 23.13 -4.01 -9.76
CA GLN A 55 23.77 -2.71 -9.97
C GLN A 55 22.89 -1.64 -9.34
N SER A 56 23.54 -0.75 -8.60
CA SER A 56 22.87 0.26 -7.79
C SER A 56 23.14 1.69 -8.26
N ILE A 57 22.09 2.51 -8.34
CA ILE A 57 22.12 3.95 -8.56
C ILE A 57 21.16 4.62 -7.56
N ARG A 58 21.67 5.44 -6.64
CA ARG A 58 20.89 6.28 -5.70
C ARG A 58 19.76 7.02 -6.47
N LEU A 59 18.46 6.92 -6.19
CA LEU A 59 17.71 6.49 -4.99
C LEU A 59 17.29 5.02 -5.05
N ASP A 60 17.90 4.19 -4.22
CA ASP A 60 18.02 2.79 -4.57
C ASP A 60 17.83 1.85 -3.40
N LEU A 61 16.72 1.10 -3.42
CA LEU A 61 16.61 -0.11 -2.62
C LEU A 61 15.70 -1.11 -3.32
N SER A 62 16.32 -1.91 -4.19
CA SER A 62 15.72 -3.12 -4.74
C SER A 62 15.86 -4.27 -3.75
N ILE A 63 14.74 -4.80 -3.24
CA ILE A 63 14.77 -6.06 -2.49
C ILE A 63 14.86 -7.22 -3.47
N HIS A 64 15.79 -8.14 -3.25
CA HIS A 64 15.71 -9.51 -3.75
C HIS A 64 15.52 -10.42 -2.54
N LEU A 65 14.27 -10.77 -2.23
CA LEU A 65 14.00 -11.84 -1.28
C LEU A 65 14.43 -13.15 -1.95
N SER A 66 15.18 -13.97 -1.21
CA SER A 66 15.82 -15.21 -1.68
C SER A 66 14.83 -16.30 -2.12
N THR A 67 13.53 -16.07 -1.95
CA THR A 67 12.43 -16.89 -2.46
C THR A 67 11.91 -16.26 -3.74
N GLY A 68 12.37 -16.75 -4.89
CA GLY A 68 12.23 -16.11 -6.21
C GLY A 68 10.82 -15.91 -6.79
N ARG A 69 9.77 -15.70 -5.98
CA ARG A 69 8.37 -15.43 -6.39
C ARG A 69 7.56 -14.58 -5.39
N VAL A 70 8.18 -13.62 -4.73
CA VAL A 70 7.42 -12.62 -3.95
C VAL A 70 6.88 -11.54 -4.89
N TYR A 71 5.58 -11.31 -4.82
CA TYR A 71 4.85 -10.26 -5.52
C TYR A 71 4.47 -9.17 -4.51
N TYR A 72 4.17 -7.97 -4.98
CA TYR A 72 3.87 -6.82 -4.14
C TYR A 72 2.51 -6.25 -4.57
N SER A 73 1.73 -5.80 -3.60
CA SER A 73 0.52 -5.00 -3.87
C SER A 73 0.95 -3.69 -4.53
N SER A 74 0.14 -3.22 -5.48
CA SER A 74 0.29 -1.90 -6.12
C SER A 74 0.25 -0.75 -5.11
N THR A 75 -0.33 -0.98 -3.92
CA THR A 75 -0.56 0.05 -2.92
C THR A 75 0.52 0.16 -1.87
N HIS A 76 0.78 1.40 -1.48
CA HIS A 76 1.74 1.76 -0.46
C HIS A 76 1.22 2.82 0.48
N VAL A 77 1.71 2.78 1.72
CA VAL A 77 1.36 3.76 2.75
C VAL A 77 2.63 4.31 3.38
N ALA A 78 2.80 5.63 3.31
CA ALA A 78 3.87 6.33 4.02
C ALA A 78 3.35 6.90 5.35
N ILE A 79 3.97 6.47 6.46
CA ILE A 79 3.69 6.96 7.81
C ILE A 79 5.01 7.18 8.53
N ASP A 80 5.17 8.38 9.07
CA ASP A 80 6.41 8.84 9.72
C ASP A 80 7.63 8.59 8.81
N MET A 81 8.62 7.86 9.30
CA MET A 81 9.84 7.51 8.57
C MET A 81 9.72 6.24 7.72
N PHE A 82 8.54 5.61 7.69
CA PHE A 82 8.37 4.30 7.08
C PHE A 82 7.44 4.32 5.87
N ILE A 83 7.77 3.50 4.87
CA ILE A 83 6.87 3.16 3.76
C ILE A 83 6.47 1.70 3.91
N TYR A 84 5.17 1.41 3.86
CA TYR A 84 4.61 0.09 4.08
C TYR A 84 3.95 -0.48 2.81
N TRP A 85 4.15 -1.78 2.58
CA TRP A 85 3.53 -2.55 1.49
C TRP A 85 3.08 -3.92 1.95
N VAL A 86 2.04 -4.43 1.30
CA VAL A 86 1.73 -5.85 1.35
C VAL A 86 2.52 -6.56 0.25
N ALA A 87 3.18 -7.65 0.60
CA ALA A 87 3.82 -8.57 -0.33
C ALA A 87 3.22 -9.97 -0.18
N TYR A 88 3.20 -10.78 -1.22
CA TYR A 88 2.63 -12.11 -1.20
C TYR A 88 3.51 -13.14 -1.92
N ASP A 89 3.58 -14.35 -1.39
CA ASP A 89 4.34 -15.45 -1.99
C ASP A 89 3.44 -16.38 -2.82
N ASN A 90 3.71 -16.49 -4.13
CA ASN A 90 3.05 -17.45 -5.03
C ASN A 90 3.84 -18.78 -5.14
N SER A 91 4.53 -19.20 -4.09
CA SER A 91 5.31 -20.44 -4.09
C SER A 91 4.47 -21.72 -4.02
N LEU A 92 3.20 -21.65 -3.60
CA LEU A 92 2.33 -22.84 -3.53
C LEU A 92 1.66 -23.17 -4.88
N PRO A 93 1.59 -24.46 -5.27
CA PRO A 93 0.83 -24.90 -6.43
C PRO A 93 -0.64 -24.46 -6.32
N VAL A 94 -1.21 -23.98 -7.43
CA VAL A 94 -2.64 -23.74 -7.60
C VAL A 94 -3.36 -25.08 -7.73
N ASP A 95 -3.24 -25.94 -6.72
CA ASP A 95 -4.07 -27.13 -6.60
C ASP A 95 -5.19 -26.80 -5.60
N ASP A 96 -6.41 -26.85 -6.12
CA ASP A 96 -7.68 -26.78 -5.40
C ASP A 96 -8.05 -25.40 -4.80
N HIS A 97 -8.53 -24.47 -5.65
CA HIS A 97 -9.29 -23.25 -5.30
C HIS A 97 -8.72 -22.34 -4.17
N ARG A 98 -7.47 -22.53 -3.75
CA ARG A 98 -6.80 -21.76 -2.71
C ARG A 98 -5.92 -20.72 -3.36
N PHE A 99 -6.30 -19.46 -3.19
CA PHE A 99 -5.44 -18.32 -3.52
C PHE A 99 -4.10 -18.44 -2.76
N PRO A 100 -2.96 -18.12 -3.40
CA PRO A 100 -1.62 -18.24 -2.83
C PRO A 100 -1.46 -17.50 -1.50
N THR A 101 -0.44 -17.92 -0.76
CA THR A 101 -0.48 -18.08 0.71
C THR A 101 0.72 -17.35 1.29
N ILE A 102 0.47 -16.60 2.35
CA ILE A 102 1.38 -15.71 3.07
C ILE A 102 1.43 -14.32 2.44
N HIS A 103 0.73 -13.39 3.09
CA HIS A 103 0.91 -11.97 2.88
C HIS A 103 1.83 -11.43 3.98
N MET A 104 2.96 -10.86 3.60
CA MET A 104 3.89 -10.17 4.49
C MET A 104 3.59 -8.68 4.45
N LEU A 105 3.68 -8.01 5.59
CA LEU A 105 3.77 -6.56 5.63
C LEU A 105 5.24 -6.18 5.65
N LEU A 106 5.68 -5.45 4.62
CA LEU A 106 7.04 -4.94 4.55
C LEU A 106 7.05 -3.48 4.94
N SER A 107 8.12 -3.06 5.60
CA SER A 107 8.41 -1.67 5.90
C SER A 107 9.78 -1.28 5.35
N PHE A 108 9.87 -0.08 4.79
CA PHE A 108 11.09 0.59 4.39
C PHE A 108 11.36 1.75 5.34
N ASP A 109 12.50 1.74 6.02
CA ASP A 109 12.96 2.88 6.82
C ASP A 109 13.71 3.88 5.94
N MET A 110 13.17 5.08 5.78
CA MET A 110 13.76 6.16 4.98
C MET A 110 15.04 6.76 5.59
N ILE A 111 15.33 6.51 6.87
CA ILE A 111 16.55 6.97 7.54
C ILE A 111 17.68 5.97 7.32
N SER A 112 17.45 4.71 7.70
CA SER A 112 18.47 3.66 7.57
C SER A 112 18.57 3.09 6.16
N ASN A 113 17.59 3.38 5.30
CA ASN A 113 17.47 2.80 3.96
C ASN A 113 17.48 1.27 4.06
N GLN A 114 16.67 0.70 4.96
CA GLN A 114 16.60 -0.74 5.16
C GLN A 114 15.15 -1.23 5.09
N PHE A 115 15.02 -2.46 4.64
CA PHE A 115 13.76 -3.19 4.70
C PHE A 115 13.68 -4.06 5.92
N GLU A 116 12.47 -4.16 6.44
CA GLU A 116 12.13 -5.01 7.56
C GLU A 116 10.75 -5.62 7.31
N GLU A 117 10.62 -6.92 7.59
CA GLU A 117 9.33 -7.59 7.66
C GLU A 117 8.64 -7.25 8.98
N VAL A 118 7.39 -6.80 8.91
CA VAL A 118 6.56 -6.50 10.06
C VAL A 118 5.82 -7.77 10.45
N VAL A 119 6.21 -8.34 11.59
CA VAL A 119 5.58 -9.54 12.12
C VAL A 119 4.13 -9.24 12.50
N PHE A 120 3.22 -9.97 11.88
CA PHE A 120 1.81 -9.97 12.25
C PHE A 120 1.59 -10.82 13.51
N PRO A 121 0.64 -10.46 14.40
CA PRO A 121 0.28 -11.34 15.52
C PRO A 121 -0.28 -12.66 14.97
N ASP A 122 -0.20 -13.74 15.75
CA ASP A 122 -0.64 -15.09 15.31
C ASP A 122 -2.10 -15.12 14.82
N SER A 123 -2.96 -14.29 15.42
CA SER A 123 -4.35 -14.10 14.99
C SER A 123 -4.48 -13.47 13.59
N LEU A 124 -3.41 -12.84 13.10
CA LEU A 124 -3.31 -12.19 11.81
C LEU A 124 -2.38 -12.91 10.82
N ALA A 125 -1.46 -13.76 11.30
CA ALA A 125 -0.49 -14.49 10.49
C ALA A 125 -1.10 -15.59 9.60
N ASN A 126 -2.28 -16.11 9.95
CA ASN A 126 -3.02 -17.10 9.17
C ASN A 126 -4.02 -16.49 8.17
N LEU A 127 -3.98 -15.17 7.98
CA LEU A 127 -5.00 -14.43 7.23
C LEU A 127 -4.56 -14.11 5.81
N LEU A 128 -5.51 -13.55 5.06
CA LEU A 128 -5.27 -12.90 3.77
C LEU A 128 -5.39 -11.38 3.95
N PRO A 129 -4.32 -10.69 4.37
CA PRO A 129 -4.18 -9.24 4.25
C PRO A 129 -4.51 -8.81 2.83
N VAL A 130 -5.66 -8.18 2.65
CA VAL A 130 -6.13 -7.75 1.33
C VAL A 130 -5.35 -6.52 0.93
N THR A 131 -5.28 -5.53 1.83
CA THR A 131 -4.73 -4.20 1.53
C THR A 131 -4.18 -3.49 2.76
N VAL A 132 -3.28 -2.55 2.54
CA VAL A 132 -2.89 -1.53 3.52
C VAL A 132 -3.50 -0.18 3.14
N SER A 133 -3.86 0.61 4.14
CA SER A 133 -4.35 1.98 3.91
C SER A 133 -3.93 2.91 5.06
N LYS A 134 -3.98 4.22 4.81
CA LYS A 134 -3.68 5.24 5.82
C LYS A 134 -4.98 5.73 6.46
N LEU A 135 -5.14 5.51 7.76
CA LEU A 135 -6.26 6.06 8.53
C LEU A 135 -5.76 7.13 9.50
N ARG A 136 -5.84 8.40 9.07
CA ARG A 136 -5.15 9.52 9.74
C ARG A 136 -3.65 9.23 9.80
N GLU A 137 -2.99 9.35 10.95
CA GLU A 137 -1.56 9.05 11.09
C GLU A 137 -1.27 7.60 11.50
N SER A 138 -2.14 6.65 11.12
CA SER A 138 -1.97 5.24 11.49
C SER A 138 -2.15 4.31 10.30
N LEU A 139 -1.35 3.25 10.29
CA LEU A 139 -1.44 2.20 9.27
C LEU A 139 -2.62 1.32 9.64
N VAL A 140 -3.50 1.07 8.69
CA VAL A 140 -4.54 0.05 8.83
C VAL A 140 -4.35 -1.07 7.82
N VAL A 141 -4.65 -2.28 8.26
CA VAL A 141 -4.60 -3.50 7.46
C VAL A 141 -6.02 -4.06 7.41
N LEU A 142 -6.50 -4.34 6.19
CA LEU A 142 -7.77 -4.99 5.97
C LEU A 142 -7.55 -6.51 5.88
N GLU A 143 -8.15 -7.25 6.81
CA GLU A 143 -8.24 -8.70 6.83
C GLU A 143 -9.51 -9.13 6.08
N PHE A 144 -9.40 -10.11 5.17
CA PHE A 144 -10.56 -10.89 4.74
C PHE A 144 -10.73 -12.11 5.64
N ASN A 145 -11.86 -12.18 6.35
CA ASN A 145 -12.14 -13.27 7.27
C ASN A 145 -12.96 -14.38 6.57
N ARG A 146 -12.31 -15.49 6.23
CA ARG A 146 -12.96 -16.64 5.57
C ARG A 146 -13.84 -17.49 6.49
N GLU A 147 -13.76 -17.31 7.80
CA GLU A 147 -14.41 -18.19 8.78
C GLU A 147 -15.77 -17.68 9.25
N ILE A 148 -16.03 -16.38 9.17
CA ILE A 148 -17.17 -15.74 9.84
C ILE A 148 -18.38 -15.50 8.90
N ASP A 149 -18.17 -15.19 7.62
CA ASP A 149 -19.23 -15.12 6.59
C ASP A 149 -18.61 -14.86 5.21
N GLU A 150 -19.41 -14.99 4.14
CA GLU A 150 -19.09 -14.39 2.84
C GLU A 150 -19.12 -12.86 3.01
N ASN A 151 -17.95 -12.19 3.04
CA ASN A 151 -17.78 -10.71 3.14
C ASN A 151 -17.72 -10.08 4.54
N ALA A 152 -17.13 -10.78 5.52
CA ALA A 152 -16.70 -10.18 6.78
C ALA A 152 -15.22 -9.77 6.75
N TYR A 153 -14.90 -8.54 7.13
CA TYR A 153 -13.54 -7.99 7.12
C TYR A 153 -13.09 -7.49 8.49
N GLY A 154 -11.87 -7.82 8.88
CA GLY A 154 -11.24 -7.25 10.08
C GLY A 154 -10.47 -5.99 9.73
N LEU A 155 -10.78 -4.85 10.34
CA LEU A 155 -9.93 -3.66 10.22
C LEU A 155 -8.97 -3.59 11.40
N TRP A 156 -7.68 -3.73 11.15
CA TRP A 156 -6.64 -3.69 12.16
C TRP A 156 -5.84 -2.40 12.07
N MET A 157 -5.56 -1.77 13.19
CA MET A 157 -4.68 -0.62 13.28
C MET A 157 -3.34 -1.03 13.87
N MET A 158 -2.26 -0.68 13.18
CA MET A 158 -0.92 -0.79 13.71
C MET A 158 -0.65 0.37 14.68
N LYS A 159 -0.02 0.04 15.80
CA LYS A 159 0.49 1.00 16.79
C LYS A 159 1.99 0.81 16.91
N HIS A 160 2.72 1.91 16.84
CA HIS A 160 4.12 1.95 17.23
C HIS A 160 4.22 2.08 18.75
N GLY A 161 4.75 1.06 19.40
CA GLY A 161 5.15 1.11 20.80
C GLY A 161 6.34 2.04 20.99
N ASN A 162 6.49 2.57 22.21
CA ASN A 162 7.61 3.46 22.57
C ASN A 162 8.98 2.78 22.50
N ASP A 163 9.01 1.44 22.47
CA ASP A 163 10.17 0.57 22.35
C ASP A 163 10.47 0.17 20.89
N GLY A 164 9.73 0.72 19.92
CA GLY A 164 9.83 0.35 18.51
C GLY A 164 9.06 -0.92 18.17
N ILE A 165 8.42 -1.59 19.14
CA ILE A 165 7.62 -2.79 18.87
C ILE A 165 6.31 -2.37 18.20
N ARG A 166 6.06 -2.96 17.03
CA ARG A 166 4.81 -2.77 16.29
C ARG A 166 3.78 -3.76 16.81
N SER A 167 2.60 -3.26 17.19
CA SER A 167 1.48 -4.08 17.65
C SER A 167 0.23 -3.77 16.83
N PHE A 168 -0.71 -4.71 16.77
CA PHE A 168 -1.95 -4.55 16.00
C PHE A 168 -3.16 -4.66 16.92
N THR A 169 -4.12 -3.76 16.75
CA THR A 169 -5.39 -3.77 17.47
C THR A 169 -6.54 -3.80 16.46
N LYS A 170 -7.46 -4.75 16.57
CA LYS A 170 -8.69 -4.79 15.76
C LYS A 170 -9.59 -3.61 16.15
N LEU A 171 -9.93 -2.76 15.19
CA LEU A 171 -10.83 -1.63 15.38
C LEU A 171 -12.30 -2.03 15.16
N TYR A 172 -12.55 -2.71 14.03
CA TYR A 172 -13.89 -3.04 13.57
C TYR A 172 -13.90 -4.43 12.92
N ILE A 173 -15.06 -5.07 13.00
CA ILE A 173 -15.47 -6.08 12.03
C ILE A 173 -16.44 -5.36 11.09
N ILE A 174 -16.13 -5.38 9.80
CA ILE A 174 -16.91 -4.74 8.75
C ILE A 174 -17.65 -5.84 8.02
N ASN A 175 -18.98 -5.78 8.06
CA ASN A 175 -19.84 -6.70 7.31
C ASN A 175 -20.51 -5.92 6.21
N THR A 176 -20.31 -6.37 4.98
CA THR A 176 -20.84 -5.70 3.78
C THR A 176 -21.92 -6.52 3.09
N HIS A 177 -22.25 -7.69 3.64
CA HIS A 177 -23.24 -8.65 3.16
C HIS A 177 -22.97 -9.10 1.71
N GLU A 178 -23.28 -8.25 0.73
CA GLU A 178 -23.22 -8.57 -0.69
C GLU A 178 -22.03 -7.94 -1.42
N SER A 179 -21.41 -6.90 -0.85
CA SER A 179 -20.31 -6.17 -1.51
C SER A 179 -18.94 -6.63 -1.01
N ILE A 180 -17.94 -6.58 -1.88
CA ILE A 180 -16.53 -6.87 -1.56
C ILE A 180 -15.85 -5.55 -1.23
N ILE A 181 -15.14 -5.47 -0.11
CA ILE A 181 -14.29 -4.30 0.19
C ILE A 181 -12.94 -4.46 -0.50
N VAL A 182 -12.58 -3.44 -1.26
CA VAL A 182 -11.25 -3.30 -1.86
C VAL A 182 -10.35 -2.50 -0.91
N TYR A 183 -10.71 -1.26 -0.57
CA TYR A 183 -9.90 -0.39 0.28
C TYR A 183 -10.71 0.32 1.37
N VAL A 184 -10.04 0.61 2.50
CA VAL A 184 -10.53 1.58 3.49
C VAL A 184 -9.78 2.88 3.30
N LEU A 185 -10.38 3.80 2.55
CA LEU A 185 -9.74 5.04 2.08
C LEU A 185 -9.63 6.10 3.18
N GLY A 186 -10.54 6.08 4.17
CA GLY A 186 -10.48 7.08 5.23
C GLY A 186 -11.61 6.97 6.25
N LYS A 187 -11.66 7.96 7.13
CA LYS A 187 -12.67 8.07 8.19
C LYS A 187 -13.15 9.50 8.34
N ARG A 188 -14.47 9.67 8.31
CA ARG A 188 -15.16 10.94 8.58
C ARG A 188 -15.08 11.32 10.06
N ASN A 189 -15.28 12.60 10.35
CA ASN A 189 -15.36 13.09 11.73
C ASN A 189 -16.50 12.46 12.54
N SER A 190 -17.58 12.01 11.88
CA SER A 190 -18.68 11.27 12.49
C SER A 190 -18.28 9.88 13.01
N GLY A 191 -17.14 9.34 12.57
CA GLY A 191 -16.73 7.98 12.89
C GLY A 191 -16.91 6.99 11.73
N GLN A 192 -17.71 7.36 10.73
CA GLN A 192 -17.99 6.57 9.54
C GLN A 192 -16.73 6.34 8.70
N LEU A 193 -16.61 5.15 8.11
CA LEU A 193 -15.54 4.80 7.21
C LEU A 193 -15.93 5.14 5.78
N ILE A 194 -14.95 5.58 4.99
CA ILE A 194 -15.07 5.73 3.55
C ILE A 194 -14.34 4.53 2.95
N ILE A 195 -15.07 3.72 2.19
CA ILE A 195 -14.58 2.45 1.65
C ILE A 195 -14.80 2.40 0.14
N GLU A 196 -13.92 1.70 -0.55
CA GLU A 196 -14.11 1.28 -1.93
C GLU A 196 -14.68 -0.14 -1.95
N THR A 197 -15.76 -0.33 -2.70
CA THR A 197 -16.46 -1.60 -2.79
C THR A 197 -16.66 -2.04 -4.24
N GLN A 198 -16.82 -3.35 -4.42
CA GLN A 198 -17.15 -4.02 -5.68
C GLN A 198 -18.33 -4.97 -5.48
N ASN A 199 -19.01 -5.30 -6.56
CA ASN A 199 -20.10 -6.29 -6.54
C ASN A 199 -19.60 -7.73 -6.72
N ASP A 200 -18.49 -7.92 -7.44
CA ASP A 200 -17.89 -9.23 -7.75
C ASP A 200 -16.36 -9.10 -7.83
N VAL A 201 -15.63 -10.19 -7.54
CA VAL A 201 -14.15 -10.25 -7.59
C VAL A 201 -13.60 -9.95 -8.99
N ASN A 202 -14.39 -10.20 -10.04
CA ASN A 202 -14.00 -9.96 -11.44
C ASN A 202 -14.48 -8.60 -11.97
N ASP A 203 -15.13 -7.79 -11.13
CA ASP A 203 -15.61 -6.48 -11.54
C ASP A 203 -14.44 -5.49 -11.60
N LEU A 204 -14.24 -4.88 -12.78
CA LEU A 204 -13.27 -3.82 -12.99
C LEU A 204 -13.83 -2.44 -12.60
N SER A 205 -15.09 -2.39 -12.17
CA SER A 205 -15.73 -1.20 -11.65
C SER A 205 -15.87 -1.29 -10.14
N SER A 206 -15.56 -0.18 -9.48
CA SER A 206 -15.75 -0.02 -8.04
C SER A 206 -16.51 1.26 -7.75
N GLN A 207 -17.02 1.35 -6.53
CA GLN A 207 -17.74 2.53 -6.06
C GLN A 207 -17.24 2.97 -4.70
N LEU A 208 -17.42 4.27 -4.44
CA LEU A 208 -17.18 4.84 -3.13
C LEU A 208 -18.44 4.69 -2.28
N ASP A 209 -18.28 4.13 -1.09
CA ASP A 209 -19.34 3.94 -0.12
C ASP A 209 -18.94 4.49 1.26
N VAL A 210 -19.96 4.72 2.08
CA VAL A 210 -19.82 5.11 3.49
C VAL A 210 -20.37 3.99 4.35
N TYR A 211 -19.51 3.42 5.18
CA TYR A 211 -19.87 2.42 6.17
C TYR A 211 -20.03 3.05 7.55
N GLU A 212 -21.15 2.80 8.21
CA GLU A 212 -21.43 3.20 9.58
C GLU A 212 -21.20 2.02 10.54
N PRO A 213 -20.09 1.99 11.31
CA PRO A 213 -19.76 0.82 12.14
C PRO A 213 -20.80 0.47 13.19
N SER A 214 -21.55 1.45 13.70
CA SER A 214 -22.56 1.20 14.74
C SER A 214 -23.80 0.49 14.21
N SER A 215 -24.25 0.82 13.00
CA SER A 215 -25.44 0.20 12.38
C SER A 215 -25.09 -0.89 11.36
N GLN A 216 -23.82 -1.01 10.98
CA GLN A 216 -23.32 -1.86 9.88
C GLN A 216 -23.98 -1.53 8.52
N ASN A 217 -24.53 -0.32 8.40
CA ASN A 217 -25.17 0.13 7.18
C ASN A 217 -24.15 0.71 6.21
N ILE A 218 -24.37 0.43 4.93
CA ILE A 218 -23.62 1.01 3.82
C ILE A 218 -24.53 1.99 3.09
N SER A 219 -23.97 3.15 2.75
CA SER A 219 -24.64 4.15 1.93
C SER A 219 -23.73 4.58 0.80
N ASN A 220 -24.27 4.58 -0.42
CA ASN A 220 -23.49 4.89 -1.61
C ASN A 220 -23.21 6.39 -1.73
N PHE A 221 -21.97 6.73 -2.08
CA PHE A 221 -21.54 8.13 -2.26
C PHE A 221 -21.94 8.71 -3.63
N GLY A 222 -22.41 7.88 -4.56
CA GLY A 222 -22.74 8.25 -5.93
C GLY A 222 -21.52 8.38 -6.85
N ILE A 223 -20.36 7.88 -6.43
CA ILE A 223 -19.09 7.98 -7.16
C ILE A 223 -18.67 6.57 -7.58
N CYS A 224 -18.54 6.35 -8.88
CA CYS A 224 -18.06 5.11 -9.48
C CYS A 224 -16.76 5.35 -10.24
N GLY A 225 -15.89 4.34 -10.26
CA GLY A 225 -14.57 4.40 -10.87
C GLY A 225 -14.10 3.03 -11.31
N ARG A 226 -12.85 2.96 -11.75
CA ARG A 226 -12.17 1.67 -11.97
C ARG A 226 -11.72 1.13 -10.62
N ASP A 227 -11.66 -0.18 -10.48
CA ASP A 227 -11.01 -0.84 -9.36
C ASP A 227 -9.62 -0.25 -9.05
N GLU A 228 -9.32 -0.06 -7.76
CA GLU A 228 -8.05 0.48 -7.26
C GLU A 228 -7.72 1.91 -7.72
N SER A 229 -8.68 2.63 -8.32
CA SER A 229 -8.46 4.00 -8.82
C SER A 229 -8.76 5.08 -7.78
N PHE A 230 -9.41 4.74 -6.68
CA PHE A 230 -9.73 5.70 -5.63
C PHE A 230 -8.55 5.92 -4.70
N PHE A 231 -8.31 7.18 -4.37
CA PHE A 231 -7.25 7.57 -3.46
C PHE A 231 -7.72 8.71 -2.56
N MET A 232 -7.37 8.63 -1.28
CA MET A 232 -7.64 9.68 -0.30
C MET A 232 -6.36 9.94 0.50
N ALA A 233 -5.91 11.19 0.46
CA ALA A 233 -4.78 11.65 1.25
C ALA A 233 -5.12 12.95 1.97
N PRO A 234 -4.50 13.21 3.14
CA PRO A 234 -4.52 14.54 3.71
C PRO A 234 -3.89 15.51 2.71
N TYR A 235 -4.53 16.66 2.53
CA TYR A 235 -3.91 17.77 1.80
C TYR A 235 -2.82 18.39 2.67
N MET A 236 -1.60 18.45 2.15
CA MET A 236 -0.48 19.12 2.80
C MET A 236 0.23 20.00 1.78
N GLU A 237 0.33 21.30 2.08
CA GLU A 237 1.17 22.20 1.31
C GLU A 237 2.64 21.83 1.52
N THR A 238 3.40 21.83 0.43
CA THR A 238 4.83 21.53 0.48
C THR A 238 5.60 22.50 -0.41
N LEU A 239 6.78 22.90 0.06
CA LEU A 239 7.77 23.63 -0.73
C LEU A 239 8.62 22.70 -1.60
N LEU A 240 8.31 21.39 -1.61
CA LEU A 240 8.91 20.44 -2.52
C LEU A 240 8.76 20.94 -3.97
N LEU A 241 9.85 20.87 -4.74
CA LEU A 241 9.97 21.40 -6.11
C LEU A 241 10.01 22.93 -6.23
N LEU A 242 10.02 23.70 -5.13
CA LEU A 242 10.07 25.17 -5.21
C LEU A 242 11.28 25.66 -5.99
N ASP A 243 12.46 25.11 -5.68
CA ASP A 243 13.74 25.49 -6.30
C ASP A 243 14.01 24.78 -7.63
N HIS A 244 13.09 23.94 -8.10
CA HIS A 244 13.22 23.22 -9.37
C HIS A 244 12.51 24.02 -10.48
N SER A 245 13.03 23.98 -11.70
CA SER A 245 12.27 24.51 -12.84
C SER A 245 11.17 23.54 -13.23
N ASP A 246 10.06 24.06 -13.76
CA ASP A 246 8.95 23.22 -14.20
C ASP A 246 9.35 22.36 -15.40
N CYS A 247 8.79 21.14 -15.45
CA CYS A 247 9.08 20.11 -16.44
C CYS A 247 10.57 19.74 -16.55
N CYS A 248 11.33 19.89 -15.45
CA CYS A 248 12.71 19.43 -15.43
C CYS A 248 12.80 17.91 -15.39
N ILE A 249 13.84 17.39 -16.05
CA ILE A 249 14.20 15.97 -15.97
C ILE A 249 15.27 15.83 -14.89
N TYR A 250 14.96 15.06 -13.86
CA TYR A 250 15.92 14.65 -12.84
C TYR A 250 16.51 13.30 -13.24
N SER A 251 17.75 13.32 -13.72
CA SER A 251 18.56 12.14 -13.97
C SER A 251 19.64 12.04 -12.88
N SER A 252 19.62 10.98 -12.09
CA SER A 252 20.75 10.64 -11.21
C SER A 252 21.92 10.18 -12.07
N ASN A 253 23.05 10.90 -12.01
CA ASN A 253 24.34 10.40 -12.51
C ASN A 253 24.91 9.33 -11.58
#